data_AF-A0A9W8WEK4-F1
#
_entry.id   AF-A0A9W8WEK4-F1
#
_cell.length_a   1.000
_cell.length_b   1.000
_cell.length_c   1.000
_cell.angle_alpha   90.00
_cell.angle_beta   90.00
_cell.angle_gamma   90.00
#
_symmetry.space_group_name_H-M   'P 1'
#
loop_
_entity.id
_entity.type
_entity.pdbx_description
1 polymer ?
#
loop_
_entity_poly.entity_id
_entity_poly.type
_entity_poly.pdbx_seq_one_letter_code
_entity_poly.pdbx_strand_id
1 'polypeptide(L)'
;MNDSQPRVHVPNFDLMTQHLQGFTDEFKHCRNLSAVESTTTLLAAINGLKTQMEQLSAQFSVQIGEVKQEVGDLKQEVGDIKRDLGSLNRRMTNSDRNNVIRLENSGEKNANDVIRPLVNLETGEEIAGFPASISDLDRLRRELFWI
;
A
#
# COMPACT_ATOMS: atom_id res chain seq x y z
N MET A 1 -21.04 -99.10 -42.18
CA MET A 1 -20.23 -97.87 -42.33
C MET A 1 -21.03 -96.73 -41.75
N ASN A 2 -20.36 -96.02 -40.86
CA ASN A 2 -20.83 -94.94 -39.99
C ASN A 2 -20.93 -93.65 -40.82
N ASP A 3 -22.04 -92.91 -40.72
CA ASP A 3 -22.08 -91.54 -41.24
C ASP A 3 -22.82 -90.63 -40.25
N SER A 4 -22.04 -90.07 -39.33
CA SER A 4 -22.48 -89.08 -38.34
C SER A 4 -22.26 -87.69 -38.93
N GLN A 5 -23.30 -87.10 -39.56
CA GLN A 5 -23.24 -85.71 -40.02
C GLN A 5 -23.09 -84.74 -38.82
N PRO A 6 -22.19 -83.74 -38.89
CA PRO A 6 -22.04 -82.74 -37.84
C PRO A 6 -23.25 -81.80 -37.87
N ARG A 7 -24.02 -81.79 -36.78
CA ARG A 7 -25.13 -80.83 -36.60
C ARG A 7 -24.55 -79.42 -36.56
N VAL A 8 -24.80 -78.62 -37.59
CA VAL A 8 -24.46 -77.19 -37.60
C VAL A 8 -25.30 -76.49 -36.54
N HIS A 9 -24.64 -75.93 -35.53
CA HIS A 9 -25.28 -75.18 -34.46
C HIS A 9 -25.75 -73.83 -35.01
N VAL A 10 -27.03 -73.71 -35.37
CA VAL A 10 -27.59 -72.44 -35.83
C VAL A 10 -27.76 -71.50 -34.62
N PRO A 11 -27.30 -70.24 -34.67
CA PRO A 11 -27.50 -69.28 -33.59
C PRO A 11 -28.98 -69.04 -33.31
N ASN A 12 -29.33 -68.93 -32.03
CA ASN A 12 -30.69 -68.59 -31.61
C ASN A 12 -30.81 -67.06 -31.50
N PHE A 13 -31.36 -66.43 -32.54
CA PHE A 13 -31.50 -64.97 -32.61
C PHE A 13 -32.50 -64.41 -31.59
N ASP A 14 -33.51 -65.18 -31.18
CA ASP A 14 -34.44 -64.77 -30.12
C ASP A 14 -33.72 -64.68 -28.77
N LEU A 15 -32.88 -65.67 -28.47
CA LEU A 15 -32.05 -65.68 -27.27
C LEU A 15 -31.03 -64.53 -27.29
N MET A 16 -30.42 -64.25 -28.45
CA MET A 16 -29.52 -63.10 -28.60
C MET A 16 -30.24 -61.77 -28.37
N THR A 17 -31.46 -61.63 -28.90
CA THR A 17 -32.29 -60.44 -28.71
C THR A 17 -32.67 -60.26 -27.24
N GLN A 18 -33.05 -61.35 -26.57
CA GLN A 18 -33.35 -61.35 -25.15
C GLN A 18 -32.14 -60.94 -24.29
N HIS A 19 -30.94 -61.44 -24.62
CA HIS A 19 -29.71 -61.03 -23.94
C HIS A 19 -29.37 -59.56 -24.19
N LEU A 20 -29.58 -59.04 -25.40
CA LEU A 20 -29.38 -57.63 -25.73
C LEU A 20 -30.35 -56.72 -24.99
N GLN A 21 -31.61 -57.13 -24.87
CA GLN A 21 -32.61 -56.42 -24.08
C GLN A 21 -32.27 -56.42 -22.60
N GLY A 22 -31.92 -57.58 -22.03
CA GLY A 22 -31.47 -57.67 -20.64
C GLY A 22 -30.23 -56.83 -20.35
N PHE A 23 -29.24 -56.83 -21.26
CA PHE A 23 -28.09 -55.93 -21.18
C PHE A 23 -28.48 -54.46 -21.21
N THR A 24 -29.39 -54.08 -22.12
CA THR A 24 -29.86 -52.69 -22.26
C THR A 24 -30.61 -52.22 -21.03
N ASP A 25 -31.40 -53.10 -20.39
CA ASP A 25 -32.13 -52.78 -19.17
C ASP A 25 -31.21 -52.66 -17.95
N GLU A 26 -30.22 -53.53 -17.82
CA GLU A 26 -29.16 -53.39 -16.80
C GLU A 26 -28.33 -52.13 -17.03
N PHE A 27 -28.04 -51.78 -18.28
CA PHE A 27 -27.33 -50.55 -18.61
C PHE A 27 -28.13 -49.28 -18.25
N LYS A 28 -29.47 -49.31 -18.30
CA LYS A 28 -30.30 -48.21 -17.79
C LYS A 28 -30.15 -48.04 -16.28
N HIS A 29 -29.96 -49.13 -15.53
CA HIS A 29 -29.71 -49.05 -14.08
C HIS A 29 -28.37 -48.40 -13.74
N CYS A 30 -27.38 -48.45 -14.64
CA CYS A 30 -26.11 -47.74 -14.46
C CYS A 30 -26.27 -46.20 -14.45
N ARG A 31 -27.35 -45.62 -15.01
CA ARG A 31 -27.61 -44.16 -14.90
C ARG A 31 -27.91 -43.70 -13.47
N ASN A 32 -28.33 -44.62 -12.59
CA ASN A 32 -28.63 -44.34 -11.18
C ASN A 32 -27.54 -44.88 -10.24
N LEU A 33 -26.34 -45.18 -10.75
CA LEU A 33 -25.22 -45.53 -9.89
C LEU A 33 -24.89 -44.34 -9.00
N SER A 34 -25.17 -44.47 -7.70
CA SER A 34 -24.90 -43.45 -6.66
C SER A 34 -23.46 -42.93 -6.67
N ALA A 35 -22.50 -43.74 -7.12
CA ALA A 35 -21.11 -43.34 -7.33
C ALA A 35 -20.96 -42.24 -8.41
N VAL A 36 -21.74 -42.27 -9.48
CA VAL A 36 -21.72 -41.26 -10.56
C VAL A 36 -22.34 -39.95 -10.05
N GLU A 37 -23.46 -40.01 -9.33
CA GLU A 37 -24.09 -38.83 -8.70
C GLU A 37 -23.22 -38.21 -7.60
N SER A 38 -22.52 -39.03 -6.82
CA SER A 38 -21.56 -38.56 -5.82
C SER A 38 -20.38 -37.84 -6.47
N THR A 39 -19.92 -38.34 -7.63
CA THR A 39 -18.81 -37.75 -8.37
C THR A 39 -19.18 -36.40 -8.97
N THR A 40 -20.37 -36.25 -9.54
CA THR A 40 -20.85 -34.96 -10.07
C THR A 40 -21.05 -33.93 -8.95
N THR A 41 -21.58 -34.36 -7.81
CA THR A 41 -21.74 -33.51 -6.62
C THR A 41 -20.39 -33.05 -6.07
N LEU A 42 -19.41 -33.96 -5.98
CA LEU A 42 -18.05 -33.62 -5.57
C LEU A 42 -17.40 -32.62 -6.53
N LEU A 43 -17.56 -32.83 -7.84
CA LEU A 43 -17.01 -31.93 -8.86
C LEU A 43 -17.62 -30.52 -8.76
N ALA A 44 -18.93 -30.43 -8.50
CA ALA A 44 -19.61 -29.16 -8.26
C ALA A 44 -19.09 -28.47 -7.00
N ALA A 45 -18.87 -29.22 -5.90
CA ALA A 45 -18.30 -28.68 -4.68
C ALA A 45 -16.86 -28.18 -4.88
N ILE A 46 -16.03 -28.93 -5.62
CA ILE A 46 -14.65 -28.53 -5.97
C ILE A 46 -14.66 -27.24 -6.79
N ASN A 47 -15.54 -27.13 -7.80
CA ASN A 47 -15.67 -25.91 -8.59
C ASN A 47 -16.16 -24.72 -7.76
N GLY A 48 -17.07 -24.96 -6.80
CA GLY A 48 -17.51 -23.96 -5.84
C GLY A 48 -16.37 -23.46 -4.96
N LEU A 49 -15.58 -24.37 -4.39
CA LEU A 49 -14.40 -24.04 -3.59
C LEU A 49 -13.35 -23.27 -4.40
N LYS A 50 -13.10 -23.67 -5.65
CA LYS A 50 -12.20 -22.94 -6.56
C LYS A 50 -12.66 -21.50 -6.73
N THR A 51 -13.95 -21.29 -7.00
CA THR A 51 -14.53 -19.96 -7.19
C THR A 51 -14.41 -19.11 -5.92
N GLN A 52 -14.69 -19.69 -4.75
CA GLN A 52 -14.53 -19.00 -3.47
C GLN A 52 -13.07 -18.61 -3.21
N MET A 53 -12.13 -19.48 -3.55
CA MET A 53 -10.71 -19.21 -3.38
C MET A 53 -10.21 -18.10 -4.32
N GLU A 54 -10.68 -18.06 -5.57
CA GLU A 54 -10.40 -16.98 -6.52
C GLU A 54 -10.96 -15.63 -6.02
N GLN A 55 -12.19 -15.62 -5.49
CA GLN A 55 -12.80 -14.43 -4.92
C GLN A 55 -12.03 -13.92 -3.69
N LEU A 56 -11.65 -14.84 -2.79
CA LEU A 56 -10.87 -14.50 -1.61
C LEU A 56 -9.49 -13.94 -1.99
N SER A 57 -8.82 -14.55 -2.98
CA SER A 57 -7.54 -14.07 -3.50
C SER A 57 -7.64 -12.67 -4.11
N ALA A 58 -8.72 -12.39 -4.84
CA ALA A 58 -8.99 -11.07 -5.40
C ALA A 58 -9.22 -10.02 -4.30
N GLN A 59 -10.03 -10.35 -3.28
CA GLN A 59 -10.28 -9.47 -2.14
C GLN A 59 -8.99 -9.13 -1.37
N PHE A 60 -8.15 -10.14 -1.08
CA PHE A 60 -6.86 -9.92 -0.45
C PHE A 60 -5.94 -9.03 -1.30
N SER A 61 -5.94 -9.21 -2.61
CA SER A 61 -5.12 -8.40 -3.51
C SER A 61 -5.52 -6.92 -3.47
N VAL A 62 -6.83 -6.64 -3.40
CA VAL A 62 -7.36 -5.28 -3.24
C VAL A 62 -6.95 -4.69 -1.89
N GLN A 63 -7.18 -5.40 -0.79
CA GLN A 63 -6.83 -4.93 0.56
C GLN A 63 -5.32 -4.65 0.70
N ILE A 64 -4.47 -5.52 0.14
CA ILE A 64 -3.01 -5.29 0.13
C ILE A 64 -2.67 -4.04 -0.70
N GLY A 65 -3.39 -3.80 -1.80
CA GLY A 65 -3.25 -2.58 -2.59
C GLY A 65 -3.58 -1.32 -1.79
N GLU A 66 -4.71 -1.32 -1.09
CA GLU A 66 -5.16 -0.21 -0.24
C GLU A 66 -4.16 0.06 0.89
N VAL A 67 -3.73 -0.96 1.62
CA VAL A 67 -2.73 -0.82 2.70
C VAL A 67 -1.41 -0.28 2.16
N LYS A 68 -0.97 -0.70 0.97
CA LYS A 68 0.25 -0.15 0.35
C LYS A 68 0.12 1.34 0.04
N GLN A 69 -1.06 1.78 -0.40
CA GLN A 69 -1.34 3.18 -0.66
C GLN A 69 -1.32 3.99 0.64
N GLU A 70 -2.04 3.55 1.67
CA GLU A 70 -2.05 4.21 2.98
C GLU A 70 -0.65 4.33 3.59
N VAL A 71 0.17 3.27 3.50
CA VAL A 71 1.57 3.31 3.96
C VAL A 71 2.40 4.30 3.13
N GLY A 72 2.13 4.42 1.84
CA GLY A 72 2.75 5.41 0.97
C GLY A 72 2.44 6.84 1.40
N ASP A 73 1.17 7.13 1.66
CA ASP A 73 0.69 8.44 2.09
C ASP A 73 1.27 8.81 3.47
N LEU A 74 1.23 7.89 4.44
CA LEU A 74 1.84 8.09 5.76
C LEU A 74 3.35 8.37 5.68
N LYS A 75 4.07 7.71 4.76
CA LYS A 75 5.50 7.96 4.57
C LYS A 75 5.76 9.38 4.06
N GLN A 76 4.88 9.90 3.20
CA GLN A 76 4.97 11.27 2.72
C GLN A 76 4.70 12.26 3.85
N GLU A 77 3.61 12.08 4.62
CA GLU A 77 3.29 12.94 5.76
C GLU A 77 4.42 13.00 6.80
N VAL A 78 5.01 11.85 7.15
CA VAL A 78 6.17 11.78 8.05
C VAL A 78 7.39 12.53 7.47
N GLY A 79 7.59 12.46 6.15
CA GLY A 79 8.63 13.21 5.46
C GLY A 79 8.43 14.72 5.57
N ASP A 80 7.19 15.18 5.45
CA ASP A 80 6.80 16.59 5.53
C ASP A 80 7.00 17.12 6.96
N ILE A 81 6.52 16.38 7.96
CA ILE A 81 6.73 16.70 9.38
C ILE A 81 8.22 16.82 9.72
N LYS A 82 9.06 15.92 9.18
CA LYS A 82 10.51 15.97 9.41
C LYS A 82 11.13 17.25 8.84
N ARG A 83 10.68 17.71 7.67
CA ARG A 83 11.15 18.96 7.05
C ARG A 83 10.72 20.17 7.89
N ASP A 84 9.47 20.19 8.33
CA ASP A 84 8.92 21.28 9.14
C ASP A 84 9.62 21.38 10.51
N LEU A 85 9.86 20.23 11.17
CA LEU A 85 10.61 20.19 12.42
C LEU A 85 12.06 20.67 12.24
N GLY A 86 12.70 20.32 11.12
CA GLY A 86 14.03 20.82 10.76
C GLY A 86 14.06 22.35 10.59
N SER A 87 13.04 22.90 9.93
CA SER A 87 12.87 24.36 9.77
C SER A 87 12.65 25.05 11.11
N LEU A 88 11.73 24.52 11.94
CA LEU A 88 11.44 25.05 13.26
C LEU A 88 12.69 25.05 14.15
N ASN A 89 13.46 23.96 14.17
CA ASN A 89 14.68 23.85 14.96
C ASN A 89 15.73 24.90 14.55
N ARG A 90 15.86 25.17 13.23
CA ARG A 90 16.75 26.23 12.73
C ARG A 90 16.29 27.61 13.21
N ARG A 91 14.99 27.91 13.08
CA ARG A 91 14.41 29.19 13.53
C ARG A 91 14.57 29.38 15.04
N MET A 92 14.36 28.33 15.83
CA MET A 92 14.57 28.36 17.28
C MET A 92 16.04 28.67 17.61
N THR A 93 16.99 27.97 16.98
CA THR A 93 18.43 28.21 17.17
C THR A 93 18.82 29.65 16.83
N ASN A 94 18.32 30.18 15.71
CA ASN A 94 18.58 31.55 15.30
C ASN A 94 17.92 32.58 16.23
N SER A 95 16.71 32.27 16.75
CA SER A 95 16.02 33.09 17.74
C SER A 95 16.80 33.15 19.06
N ASP A 96 17.30 32.01 19.54
CA ASP A 96 18.11 31.94 20.76
C ASP A 96 19.42 32.72 20.59
N ARG A 97 20.07 32.59 19.43
CA ARG A 97 21.25 33.40 19.08
C ARG A 97 20.92 34.90 19.11
N ASN A 98 19.80 35.31 18.54
CA ASN A 98 19.35 36.70 18.58
C ASN A 98 19.05 37.18 20.00
N ASN A 99 18.48 36.34 20.86
CA ASN A 99 18.24 36.68 22.25
C ASN A 99 19.55 36.94 23.00
N VAL A 100 20.59 36.12 22.77
CA VAL A 100 21.93 36.33 23.33
C VAL A 100 22.54 37.63 22.80
N ILE A 101 22.50 37.86 21.48
CA ILE A 101 23.04 39.08 20.87
C ILE A 101 22.33 40.33 21.42
N ARG A 102 21.00 40.27 21.62
CA ARG A 102 20.25 41.36 22.23
C ARG A 102 20.69 41.65 23.66
N LEU A 103 20.95 40.60 24.43
CA LEU A 103 21.45 40.74 25.80
C LEU A 103 22.85 41.37 25.81
N GLU A 104 23.75 40.91 24.94
CA GLU A 104 25.09 41.50 24.76
C GLU A 104 24.98 42.98 24.38
N ASN A 105 24.25 43.28 23.31
CA ASN A 105 24.05 44.65 22.81
C ASN A 105 23.40 45.58 23.85
N SER A 106 22.58 45.05 24.77
CA SER A 106 21.96 45.84 25.84
C SER A 106 22.97 46.32 26.90
N GLY A 107 24.13 45.68 26.99
CA GLY A 107 25.22 46.06 27.88
C GLY A 107 26.06 47.23 27.36
N GLU A 108 26.00 47.50 26.05
CA GLU A 108 26.73 48.57 25.39
C GLU A 108 26.09 49.92 25.71
N LYS A 109 26.90 50.93 26.07
CA LYS A 109 26.40 52.20 26.62
C LYS A 109 26.98 53.44 25.95
N ASN A 110 28.18 53.35 25.41
CA ASN A 110 28.87 54.47 24.80
C ASN A 110 28.62 54.52 23.30
N ALA A 111 28.66 55.73 22.75
CA ALA A 111 28.34 55.99 21.34
C ALA A 111 29.17 55.16 20.33
N ASN A 112 30.39 54.76 20.70
CA ASN A 112 31.30 53.99 19.85
C ASN A 112 31.42 52.51 20.27
N ASP A 113 30.65 52.07 21.25
CA ASP A 113 30.62 50.66 21.62
C ASP A 113 30.09 49.84 20.44
N VAL A 114 30.70 48.67 20.23
CA VAL A 114 30.42 47.80 19.08
C VAL A 114 29.13 47.03 19.34
N ILE A 115 28.18 47.14 18.41
CA ILE A 115 26.95 46.37 18.44
C ILE A 115 27.08 45.19 17.49
N ARG A 116 26.74 43.98 17.95
CA ARG A 116 26.76 42.78 17.10
C ARG A 116 25.47 42.67 16.29
N PRO A 117 25.56 42.26 15.01
CA PRO A 117 24.39 42.12 14.16
C PRO A 117 23.52 40.94 14.57
N LEU A 118 22.21 41.14 14.55
CA LEU A 118 21.24 40.04 14.62
C LEU A 118 21.32 39.20 13.35
N VAL A 119 20.84 37.96 13.45
CA VAL A 119 20.73 37.03 12.32
C VAL A 119 19.28 36.87 11.85
N ASN A 120 19.11 36.58 10.57
CA ASN A 120 17.82 36.21 9.98
C ASN A 120 17.36 34.85 10.52
N LEU A 121 16.09 34.73 10.88
CA LEU A 121 15.57 33.49 11.48
C LEU A 121 15.52 32.30 10.52
N GLU A 122 15.34 32.56 9.22
CA GLU A 122 15.21 31.52 8.20
C GLU A 122 16.58 31.07 7.67
N THR A 123 17.49 32.01 7.41
CA THR A 123 18.79 31.71 6.79
C THR A 123 19.92 31.55 7.81
N GLY A 124 19.81 32.17 8.99
CA GLY A 124 20.89 32.21 10.00
C GLY A 124 22.03 33.18 9.67
N GLU A 125 21.93 33.92 8.56
CA GLU A 125 22.90 34.92 8.14
C GLU A 125 22.68 36.24 8.88
N GLU A 126 23.74 37.02 9.06
CA GLU A 126 23.64 38.35 9.67
C GLU A 126 22.75 39.27 8.83
N ILE A 127 21.96 40.10 9.50
CA ILE A 127 21.08 41.06 8.84
C ILE A 127 21.95 42.13 8.15
N ALA A 128 21.83 42.22 6.83
CA ALA A 128 22.57 43.21 6.05
C ALA A 128 22.20 44.65 6.47
N GLY A 129 23.22 45.51 6.59
CA GLY A 129 23.03 46.91 6.98
C GLY A 129 22.70 47.10 8.46
N PHE A 130 22.87 46.07 9.30
CA PHE A 130 22.69 46.22 10.73
C PHE A 130 23.71 47.21 11.34
N PRO A 131 23.31 48.13 12.23
CA PRO A 131 24.21 49.13 12.81
C PRO A 131 25.40 48.50 13.54
N ALA A 132 26.62 48.99 13.28
CA ALA A 132 27.83 48.51 13.92
C ALA A 132 28.12 49.16 15.29
N SER A 133 27.44 50.26 15.61
CA SER A 133 27.62 51.02 16.86
C SER A 133 26.35 51.75 17.30
N ILE A 134 26.31 52.23 18.54
CA ILE A 134 25.20 53.05 19.06
C ILE A 134 25.05 54.34 18.23
N SER A 135 26.16 54.96 17.80
CA SER A 135 26.12 56.14 16.94
C SER A 135 25.49 55.86 15.57
N ASP A 136 25.80 54.70 14.97
CA ASP A 136 25.20 54.27 13.71
C ASP A 136 23.70 53.98 13.88
N LEU A 137 23.31 53.37 15.00
CA LEU A 137 21.90 53.15 15.35
C LEU A 137 21.14 54.48 15.51
N ASP A 138 21.75 55.45 16.17
CA ASP A 138 21.20 56.79 16.32
C ASP A 138 21.09 57.53 14.99
N ARG A 139 22.05 57.36 14.09
CA ARG A 139 22.00 57.90 12.72
C ARG A 139 20.85 57.28 11.94
N LEU A 140 20.74 55.96 11.96
CA LEU A 140 19.67 55.22 11.28
C LEU A 140 18.28 55.57 11.82
N ARG A 141 18.14 55.71 13.15
CA ARG A 141 16.89 56.18 13.78
C ARG A 141 16.50 57.57 13.26
N ARG A 142 17.46 58.48 13.14
CA ARG A 142 17.19 59.82 12.59
C ARG A 142 16.77 59.74 11.13
N GLU A 143 17.42 58.93 10.31
CA GLU A 143 17.09 58.77 8.88
C GLU A 143 15.71 58.15 8.65
N LEU A 144 15.27 57.21 9.50
CA LEU A 144 13.96 56.56 9.39
C LEU A 144 12.78 57.40 9.92
N PHE A 145 13.02 58.40 10.77
CA PHE A 145 11.97 59.25 11.35
C PHE A 145 11.62 60.50 10.51
N TRP A 146 12.27 60.69 9.35
CA TRP A 146 11.97 61.76 8.39
C TRP A 146 11.22 61.28 7.13
N ILE A 147 10.51 60.15 7.22
CA ILE A 147 9.48 59.67 6.28
C ILE A 147 8.18 59.54 7.07
#